data_AF-A0A9D8BNI5-F1
#
_entry.id   AF-A0A9D8BNI5-F1
#
_cell.length_a   1.000
_cell.length_b   1.000
_cell.length_c   1.000
_cell.angle_alpha   90.00
_cell.angle_beta   90.00
_cell.angle_gamma   90.00
#
_symmetry.space_group_name_H-M   'P 1'
#
loop_
_entity.id
_entity.type
_entity.pdbx_description
1 polymer ?
#
loop_
_entity_poly.entity_id
_entity_poly.type
_entity_poly.pdbx_seq_one_letter_code
_entity_poly.pdbx_strand_id
1 'polypeptide(L)'
;MNRRTGFTLIELLIVVAIIAILAAIAVPNFLEAQTRSKVSRVKSDQRTLSMAIEAYTLDNDRPPIDANHGYQVLTLWTSTTRDNAFNCLTTPIAYITTIPIDP
;
A
#
# COMPACT_ATOMS: atom_id res chain seq x y z
N MET A 1 -58.62 -6.03 7.38
CA MET A 1 -58.14 -7.41 7.09
C MET A 1 -56.85 -7.29 6.29
N ASN A 2 -55.69 -7.33 6.97
CA ASN A 2 -54.40 -7.07 6.32
C ASN A 2 -53.91 -8.35 5.61
N ARG A 3 -53.99 -8.38 4.28
CA ARG A 3 -53.33 -9.43 3.48
C ARG A 3 -51.82 -9.28 3.66
N ARG A 4 -51.19 -10.25 4.30
CA ARG A 4 -49.73 -10.38 4.28
C ARG A 4 -49.35 -10.97 2.92
N THR A 5 -48.71 -10.16 2.09
CA THR A 5 -48.02 -10.61 0.88
C THR A 5 -46.69 -11.23 1.30
N GLY A 6 -46.54 -12.54 1.10
CA GLY A 6 -45.28 -13.25 1.31
C GLY A 6 -44.48 -13.35 0.01
N PHE A 7 -43.16 -13.30 0.11
CA PHE A 7 -42.25 -13.61 -1.00
C PHE A 7 -42.38 -15.08 -1.41
N THR A 8 -42.37 -15.34 -2.70
CA THR A 8 -42.28 -16.72 -3.20
C THR A 8 -40.84 -17.21 -3.16
N LEU A 9 -40.64 -18.51 -2.94
CA LEU A 9 -39.31 -19.12 -2.97
C LEU A 9 -38.62 -18.94 -4.34
N ILE A 10 -39.41 -18.93 -5.43
CA ILE A 10 -38.89 -18.77 -6.78
C ILE A 10 -38.38 -17.35 -7.05
N GLU A 11 -39.06 -16.32 -6.54
CA GLU A 11 -38.57 -14.93 -6.62
C GLU A 11 -37.22 -14.80 -5.94
N LEU A 12 -37.07 -15.37 -4.74
CA LEU A 12 -35.80 -15.30 -4.01
C LEU A 12 -34.69 -16.08 -4.73
N LEU A 13 -35.02 -17.23 -5.32
CA LEU A 13 -34.06 -18.08 -6.05
C LEU A 13 -33.50 -17.39 -7.30
N ILE A 14 -34.35 -16.70 -8.06
CA ILE A 14 -33.91 -15.95 -9.25
C ILE A 14 -32.98 -14.80 -8.84
N VAL A 15 -33.27 -14.11 -7.73
CA VAL A 15 -32.44 -12.99 -7.24
C VAL A 15 -31.03 -13.46 -6.87
N VAL A 16 -30.91 -14.54 -6.08
CA VAL A 16 -29.58 -15.06 -5.71
C VAL A 16 -28.82 -15.62 -6.92
N ALA A 17 -29.53 -16.19 -7.90
CA ALA A 17 -28.91 -16.65 -9.14
C ALA A 17 -28.28 -15.50 -9.94
N ILE A 18 -29.00 -14.37 -10.08
CA ILE A 18 -28.47 -13.19 -10.77
C ILE A 18 -27.28 -12.59 -10.00
N ILE A 19 -27.37 -12.47 -8.67
CA ILE A 19 -26.26 -11.97 -7.83
C ILE A 19 -25.03 -12.86 -7.96
N ALA A 20 -25.20 -14.19 -8.01
CA ALA A 20 -24.08 -15.13 -8.19
C ALA A 20 -23.36 -14.93 -9.53
N ILE A 21 -24.09 -14.72 -10.62
CA ILE A 21 -23.50 -14.45 -11.95
C ILE A 21 -22.74 -13.12 -11.94
N LEU A 22 -23.33 -12.06 -11.37
CA LEU A 22 -22.67 -10.76 -11.27
C LEU A 22 -21.42 -10.83 -10.39
N ALA A 23 -21.49 -11.51 -9.25
CA ALA A 23 -20.37 -11.70 -8.33
C ALA A 23 -19.23 -12.50 -8.97
N ALA A 24 -19.54 -13.53 -9.76
CA ALA A 24 -18.53 -14.34 -10.45
C ALA A 24 -17.64 -13.51 -11.40
N ILE A 25 -18.18 -12.48 -12.05
CA ILE A 25 -17.42 -11.58 -12.92
C ILE A 25 -16.78 -10.43 -12.11
N ALA A 26 -17.50 -9.89 -11.13
CA ALA A 26 -17.05 -8.72 -10.37
C ALA A 26 -15.90 -9.03 -9.40
N VAL A 27 -15.93 -10.18 -8.72
CA VAL A 27 -14.93 -10.56 -7.71
C VAL A 27 -13.50 -10.63 -8.26
N PRO A 28 -13.19 -11.36 -9.35
CA PRO A 28 -11.83 -11.41 -9.87
C PRO A 28 -11.33 -10.04 -10.33
N ASN A 29 -12.18 -9.25 -11.01
CA ASN A 29 -11.85 -7.89 -11.42
C ASN A 29 -11.58 -6.96 -10.21
N PHE A 30 -12.34 -7.11 -9.13
CA PHE A 30 -12.11 -6.36 -7.90
C PHE A 30 -10.78 -6.73 -7.23
N LEU A 31 -10.42 -8.02 -7.19
CA LEU A 31 -9.15 -8.48 -6.64
C LEU A 31 -7.95 -7.99 -7.46
N GLU A 32 -8.07 -7.99 -8.78
CA GLU A 32 -7.05 -7.42 -9.68
C GLU A 32 -6.89 -5.92 -9.46
N ALA A 33 -8.01 -5.17 -9.39
CA ALA A 33 -8.00 -3.74 -9.12
C ALA A 33 -7.36 -3.41 -7.75
N GLN A 34 -7.62 -4.22 -6.72
CA GLN A 34 -6.99 -4.09 -5.41
C GLN A 34 -5.48 -4.35 -5.47
N THR A 35 -5.05 -5.37 -6.22
CA THR A 35 -3.62 -5.64 -6.41
C THR A 35 -2.94 -4.48 -7.15
N ARG A 36 -3.58 -3.96 -8.20
CA ARG A 36 -3.09 -2.79 -8.96
C ARG A 36 -2.99 -1.55 -8.09
N SER A 37 -3.94 -1.31 -7.20
CA SER A 37 -3.90 -0.15 -6.28
C SER A 37 -2.77 -0.28 -5.26
N LYS A 38 -2.53 -1.47 -4.71
CA LYS A 38 -1.38 -1.76 -3.84
C LYS A 38 -0.06 -1.50 -4.56
N VAL A 39 0.10 -2.01 -5.78
CA VAL A 39 1.30 -1.76 -6.61
C VAL A 39 1.47 -0.26 -6.91
N SER A 40 0.39 0.45 -7.22
CA SER A 40 0.43 1.89 -7.46
C SER A 40 0.85 2.68 -6.22
N ARG A 41 0.40 2.27 -5.03
CA ARG A 41 0.81 2.87 -3.76
C ARG A 41 2.31 2.70 -3.53
N VAL A 42 2.80 1.46 -3.63
CA VAL A 42 4.23 1.18 -3.46
C VAL A 42 5.10 1.95 -4.47
N LYS A 43 4.67 2.07 -5.72
CA LYS A 43 5.37 2.89 -6.72
C LYS A 43 5.43 4.38 -6.35
N SER A 44 4.36 4.92 -5.79
CA SER A 44 4.31 6.30 -5.29
C SER A 44 5.25 6.50 -4.09
N ASP A 45 5.24 5.54 -3.17
CA ASP A 45 6.09 5.56 -1.99
C ASP A 45 7.58 5.49 -2.37
N GLN A 46 7.94 4.61 -3.31
CA GLN A 46 9.31 4.52 -3.86
C GLN A 46 9.77 5.83 -4.50
N ARG A 47 8.90 6.50 -5.26
CA ARG A 47 9.23 7.79 -5.86
C ARG A 47 9.45 8.88 -4.81
N THR A 48 8.64 8.88 -3.76
CA THR A 48 8.79 9.78 -2.61
C THR A 48 10.14 9.55 -1.93
N LEU A 49 10.52 8.29 -1.70
CA LEU A 49 11.82 7.93 -1.13
C LEU A 49 13.00 8.34 -2.03
N SER A 50 12.91 8.14 -3.35
CA SER A 50 13.95 8.55 -4.29
C SER A 50 14.21 10.05 -4.22
N MET A 51 13.15 10.86 -4.24
CA MET A 51 13.27 12.33 -4.14
C MET A 51 13.87 12.75 -2.80
N ALA A 52 13.51 12.09 -1.71
CA ALA A 52 14.06 12.38 -0.39
C ALA A 52 15.55 12.02 -0.29
N ILE A 53 15.96 10.88 -0.86
CA ILE A 53 17.36 10.47 -0.92
C ILE A 53 18.18 11.45 -1.76
N GLU A 54 17.65 11.88 -2.91
CA GLU A 54 18.29 12.88 -3.78
C GLU A 54 18.47 14.21 -3.03
N ALA A 55 17.41 14.71 -2.38
CA ALA A 55 17.47 15.94 -1.60
C ALA A 55 18.48 15.86 -0.45
N TYR A 56 18.49 14.75 0.30
CA TYR A 56 19.49 14.52 1.34
C TYR A 56 20.92 14.51 0.78
N THR A 57 21.12 13.87 -0.37
CA THR A 57 22.43 13.74 -1.01
C THR A 57 22.95 15.10 -1.49
N LEU A 58 22.07 15.96 -1.98
CA LEU A 58 22.40 17.34 -2.35
C LEU A 58 22.85 18.18 -1.14
N ASP A 59 22.22 17.98 0.02
CA ASP A 59 22.51 18.76 1.22
C ASP A 59 23.74 18.25 1.99
N ASN A 60 24.08 16.96 1.86
CA ASN A 60 25.13 16.31 2.66
C ASN A 60 26.33 15.80 1.84
N ASP A 61 26.35 16.03 0.52
CA ASP A 61 27.35 15.52 -0.45
C ASP A 61 27.56 13.98 -0.40
N ARG A 62 26.63 13.25 0.21
CA ARG A 62 26.66 11.80 0.36
C ARG A 62 25.26 11.22 0.48
N PRO A 63 25.01 10.02 -0.05
CA PRO A 63 23.75 9.33 0.15
C PRO A 63 23.54 8.96 1.62
N PRO A 64 22.28 8.76 2.06
CA PRO A 64 21.98 8.29 3.40
C PRO A 64 22.61 6.90 3.61
N ILE A 65 23.47 6.79 4.62
CA ILE A 65 24.14 5.55 5.01
C ILE A 65 23.48 5.01 6.27
N ASP A 66 23.38 3.68 6.35
CA ASP A 66 22.99 3.03 7.59
C ASP A 66 24.15 3.10 8.59
N ALA A 67 23.94 3.83 9.69
CA ALA A 67 24.92 4.03 10.74
C ALA A 67 25.33 2.72 11.45
N ASN A 68 24.53 1.65 11.37
CA ASN A 68 24.76 0.44 12.14
C ASN A 68 25.60 -0.64 11.45
N HIS A 69 25.80 -0.56 10.13
CA HIS A 69 26.38 -1.69 9.38
C HIS A 69 27.71 -1.43 8.68
N GLY A 70 28.26 -0.20 8.69
CA GLY A 70 29.55 0.09 8.03
C GLY A 70 29.59 -0.16 6.52
N TYR A 71 28.46 -0.56 5.92
CA TYR A 71 28.26 -0.72 4.50
C TYR A 71 27.64 0.56 3.93
N GLN A 72 28.19 1.03 2.81
CA GLN A 72 27.76 2.25 2.11
C GLN A 72 26.41 2.07 1.35
N VAL A 73 25.54 1.16 1.81
CA VAL A 73 24.31 0.77 1.14
C VAL A 73 23.19 0.62 2.17
N LEU A 74 22.04 1.24 1.88
CA LEU A 74 20.82 1.18 2.68
C LEU A 74 20.27 -0.27 2.72
N THR A 75 20.51 -1.01 3.81
CA THR A 75 20.02 -2.39 3.97
C THR A 75 18.57 -2.39 4.46
N LEU A 76 17.63 -2.35 3.52
CA LEU A 76 16.18 -2.27 3.76
C LEU A 76 15.50 -3.60 4.16
N TRP A 77 16.26 -4.70 4.30
CA TRP A 77 15.70 -6.06 4.31
C TRP A 77 15.35 -6.61 5.70
N THR A 78 15.73 -5.92 6.79
CA THR A 78 15.42 -6.31 8.17
C THR A 78 14.70 -5.17 8.90
N SER A 79 13.60 -5.48 9.60
CA SER A 79 12.74 -4.49 10.27
C SER A 79 13.48 -3.62 11.28
N THR A 80 14.42 -4.20 12.04
CA THR A 80 15.29 -3.47 12.99
C THR A 80 16.22 -2.46 12.31
N THR A 81 16.47 -2.63 11.00
CA THR A 81 17.38 -1.80 10.21
C THR A 81 16.64 -0.73 9.39
N ARG A 82 15.38 -1.00 8.99
CA ARG A 82 14.51 -0.02 8.32
C ARG A 82 14.38 1.27 9.12
N ASP A 83 14.04 1.18 10.40
CA ASP A 83 13.77 2.37 11.23
C ASP A 83 15.04 3.23 11.43
N ASN A 84 16.21 2.58 11.52
CA ASN A 84 17.48 3.28 11.68
C ASN A 84 18.01 3.91 10.39
N ALA A 85 17.74 3.29 9.23
CA ALA A 85 18.14 3.82 7.93
C ALA A 85 17.36 5.09 7.55
N PHE A 86 16.09 5.20 7.95
CA PHE A 86 15.25 6.38 7.67
C PHE A 86 15.41 7.52 8.68
N ASN A 87 16.08 7.32 9.82
CA ASN A 87 16.28 8.37 10.83
C ASN A 87 17.01 9.62 10.28
N CYS A 88 17.94 9.44 9.35
CA CYS A 88 18.65 10.55 8.69
C CYS A 88 17.77 11.33 7.68
N LEU A 89 16.64 10.76 7.27
CA LEU A 89 15.65 11.41 6.40
C LEU A 89 14.52 12.09 7.18
N THR A 90 14.42 11.85 8.50
CA THR A 90 13.39 12.44 9.37
C THR A 90 13.95 13.43 10.41
N THR A 91 15.25 13.38 10.72
CA THR A 91 15.91 14.25 11.70
C THR A 91 17.35 14.59 11.28
N PRO A 92 17.86 15.83 11.52
CA PRO A 92 17.19 17.02 12.06
C PRO A 92 16.36 17.81 11.03
N ILE A 93 16.54 17.54 9.72
CA ILE A 93 15.73 18.10 8.63
C ILE A 93 14.91 16.94 8.04
N ALA A 94 13.60 17.12 7.92
CA ALA A 94 12.70 16.08 7.41
C ALA A 94 12.61 16.15 5.88
N TYR A 95 13.16 15.16 5.20
CA TYR A 95 13.05 14.95 3.75
C TYR A 95 11.84 14.07 3.38
N ILE A 96 11.27 13.36 4.36
CA ILE A 96 10.00 12.62 4.24
C ILE A 96 9.07 12.96 5.41
N THR A 97 7.76 13.02 5.16
CA THR A 97 6.75 13.33 6.18
C THR A 97 6.31 12.11 6.99
N THR A 98 6.40 10.91 6.40
CA THR A 98 6.03 9.64 7.05
C THR A 98 6.80 8.51 6.39
N ILE A 99 7.27 7.55 7.19
CA ILE A 99 7.92 6.34 6.69
C ILE A 99 6.84 5.47 6.02
N PRO A 100 6.98 5.12 4.73
CA PRO A 100 6.01 4.25 4.07
C PRO A 100 5.94 2.88 4.76
N ILE A 101 4.73 2.47 5.10
CA ILE A 101 4.43 1.14 5.67
C ILE A 101 3.78 0.32 4.55
N ASP A 102 4.33 -0.88 4.34
CA ASP A 102 3.84 -1.81 3.33
C ASP A 102 2.34 -2.11 3.55
N PRO A 103 1.50 -2.08 2.48
CA PRO A 103 0.05 -2.28 2.58
C PRO A 103 -0.39 -3.73 2.85
#